data_AF-A0A6J8AH99-F1
#
_entry.id   AF-A0A6J8AH99-F1
#
_cell.length_a   1.000
_cell.length_b   1.000
_cell.length_c   1.000
_cell.angle_alpha   90.00
_cell.angle_beta   90.00
_cell.angle_gamma   90.00
#
_symmetry.space_group_name_H-M   'P 1'
#
loop_
_entity.id
_entity.type
_entity.pdbx_description
1 polymer ?
#
loop_
_entity_poly.entity_id
_entity_poly.type
_entity_poly.pdbx_seq_one_letter_code
_entity_poly.pdbx_strand_id
1 'polypeptide(L)'
;MTDPTYSNLQAVQLVEANRRPTGVQLVNTERTNKHADPMDLVALAQTIQKADEMTKARVGSKLTVIADQIRYLQEQAKKHLEDAKRDNIIHHAACNLVKRPGTMYYMYERESGQKYMSILSPEEWGAGCPHIFVGAYKLEYDLSWTPIEEVEEKSQEFALIDKILNAQNAITDSSEPNLNGLTKKSSSASLKDVTNESS
;
A
#
# COMPACT_ATOMS: atom_id res chain seq x y z
N MET A 1 20.88 18.46 26.63
CA MET A 1 19.75 17.92 25.85
C MET A 1 19.75 16.42 26.07
N THR A 2 18.93 15.96 27.00
CA THR A 2 18.83 14.57 27.42
C THR A 2 17.79 13.86 26.57
N ASP A 3 18.22 12.92 25.75
CA ASP A 3 17.34 12.01 25.01
C ASP A 3 16.57 11.12 26.01
N PRO A 4 15.22 11.11 26.03
CA PRO A 4 14.45 10.36 27.03
C PRO A 4 14.11 8.93 26.59
N THR A 5 14.60 8.47 25.45
CA THR A 5 14.26 7.13 24.93
C THR A 5 15.44 6.20 25.09
N TYR A 6 15.47 5.43 26.19
CA TYR A 6 15.96 4.04 26.29
C TYR A 6 16.27 3.73 27.76
N SER A 7 15.24 3.41 28.53
CA SER A 7 15.41 2.66 29.78
C SER A 7 14.04 2.15 30.24
N ASN A 8 13.44 1.31 29.42
CA ASN A 8 12.52 0.31 29.96
C ASN A 8 13.18 -1.05 29.77
N LEU A 9 14.18 -1.32 30.62
CA LEU A 9 14.53 -2.70 30.92
C LEU A 9 13.38 -3.19 31.80
N GLN A 10 12.36 -3.76 31.15
CA GLN A 10 11.26 -4.36 31.86
C GLN A 10 11.86 -5.54 32.65
N ALA A 11 12.07 -5.32 33.95
CA ALA A 11 12.70 -6.31 34.81
C ALA A 11 11.89 -7.61 34.77
N VAL A 12 12.57 -8.75 34.82
CA VAL A 12 11.92 -10.07 34.87
C VAL A 12 10.95 -10.09 36.05
N GLN A 13 9.66 -10.07 35.75
CA GLN A 13 8.62 -10.06 36.75
C GLN A 13 8.25 -11.49 37.10
N LEU A 14 8.68 -11.92 38.29
CA LEU A 14 8.33 -13.23 38.83
C LEU A 14 6.93 -13.19 39.44
N VAL A 15 6.30 -14.36 39.49
CA VAL A 15 5.00 -14.53 40.14
C VAL A 15 5.15 -14.27 41.64
N GLU A 16 4.18 -13.55 42.22
CA GLU A 16 4.18 -13.26 43.65
C GLU A 16 4.02 -14.53 44.50
N ALA A 17 4.78 -14.61 45.61
CA ALA A 17 4.68 -15.72 46.53
C ALA A 17 3.49 -15.55 47.48
N ASN A 18 2.47 -16.40 47.34
CA ASN A 18 1.34 -16.43 48.28
C ASN A 18 1.49 -17.59 49.29
N ARG A 19 1.68 -17.26 50.57
CA ARG A 19 1.84 -18.26 51.65
C ARG A 19 0.52 -18.89 52.11
N ARG A 20 -0.62 -18.24 51.80
CA ARG A 20 -1.96 -18.64 52.24
C ARG A 20 -2.98 -18.50 51.11
N PRO A 21 -2.82 -19.23 49.99
CA PRO A 21 -3.86 -19.25 48.96
C PRO A 21 -5.17 -19.69 49.61
N THR A 22 -6.26 -18.98 49.29
CA THR A 22 -7.61 -19.21 49.85
C THR A 22 -7.71 -19.20 51.38
N GLY A 23 -6.74 -18.58 52.08
CA GLY A 23 -6.70 -18.48 53.55
C GLY A 23 -6.04 -19.67 54.27
N VAL A 24 -5.73 -20.75 53.55
CA VAL A 24 -5.12 -21.97 54.11
C VAL A 24 -3.60 -21.91 54.00
N GLN A 25 -2.89 -22.17 55.11
CA GLN A 25 -1.43 -22.13 55.16
C GLN A 25 -0.81 -23.27 54.35
N LEU A 26 0.06 -22.93 53.40
CA LEU A 26 0.82 -23.94 52.67
C LEU A 26 1.79 -24.67 53.60
N VAL A 27 1.86 -26.00 53.45
CA VAL A 27 2.74 -26.89 54.22
C VAL A 27 4.23 -26.59 53.94
N ASN A 28 4.55 -26.13 52.73
CA ASN A 28 5.91 -25.68 52.38
C ASN A 28 5.85 -24.59 51.30
N THR A 29 6.04 -23.34 51.71
CA THR A 29 6.03 -22.15 50.84
C THR A 29 7.25 -22.07 49.93
N GLU A 30 8.36 -22.66 50.34
CA GLU A 30 9.63 -22.63 49.60
C GLU A 30 9.62 -23.59 48.41
N ARG A 31 8.91 -24.73 48.52
CA ARG A 31 8.74 -25.67 47.41
C ARG A 31 7.81 -25.16 46.31
N THR A 32 6.81 -24.36 46.64
CA THR A 32 5.83 -23.84 45.67
C THR A 32 6.37 -22.67 44.85
N ASN A 33 7.37 -21.94 45.36
CA ASN A 33 8.00 -20.81 44.69
C ASN A 33 9.44 -21.12 44.23
N LYS A 34 9.83 -22.40 44.25
CA LYS A 34 11.19 -22.80 43.92
C LYS A 34 11.40 -22.78 42.40
N HIS A 35 12.31 -21.93 41.95
CA HIS A 35 13.05 -22.21 40.72
C HIS A 35 13.97 -23.40 40.99
N ALA A 36 13.93 -24.44 40.16
CA ALA A 36 14.61 -25.71 40.46
C ALA A 36 16.14 -25.49 40.60
N ASP A 37 16.69 -24.56 39.83
CA ASP A 37 18.09 -24.13 39.82
C ASP A 37 18.17 -22.59 39.69
N PRO A 38 19.04 -21.87 40.45
CA PRO A 38 19.37 -20.46 40.18
C PRO A 38 19.71 -20.16 38.71
N MET A 39 20.24 -21.15 37.96
CA MET A 39 20.50 -21.03 36.53
C MET A 39 19.22 -20.85 35.69
N ASP A 40 18.07 -21.36 36.14
CA ASP A 40 16.78 -21.22 35.44
C ASP A 40 16.32 -19.75 35.39
N LEU A 41 16.60 -18.98 36.44
CA LEU A 41 16.28 -17.54 36.48
C LEU A 41 17.13 -16.76 35.48
N VAL A 42 18.40 -17.13 35.35
CA VAL A 42 19.30 -16.54 34.35
C VAL A 42 18.86 -16.89 32.94
N ALA A 43 18.49 -18.16 32.70
CA ALA A 43 17.95 -18.61 31.41
C ALA A 43 16.63 -17.90 31.05
N LEU A 44 15.74 -17.68 32.02
CA LEU A 44 14.53 -16.90 31.83
C LEU A 44 14.85 -15.45 31.44
N ALA A 45 15.76 -14.79 32.15
CA ALA A 45 16.18 -13.42 31.84
C ALA A 45 16.77 -13.31 30.43
N GLN A 46 17.62 -14.25 30.03
CA GLN A 46 18.18 -14.31 28.68
C GLN A 46 17.10 -14.51 27.61
N THR A 47 16.08 -15.33 27.89
CA THR A 47 14.97 -15.58 26.96
C THR A 47 14.11 -14.34 26.77
N ILE A 48 13.79 -13.63 27.85
CA ILE A 48 13.04 -12.36 27.80
C ILE A 48 13.83 -11.32 27.01
N GLN A 49 15.11 -11.14 27.32
CA GLN A 49 15.98 -10.22 26.58
C GLN A 49 15.99 -10.54 25.08
N LYS A 50 16.16 -11.81 24.72
CA LYS A 50 16.13 -12.25 23.31
C LYS A 50 14.76 -11.98 22.67
N ALA A 51 13.66 -12.22 23.39
CA ALA A 51 12.31 -11.94 22.88
C ALA A 51 12.10 -10.44 22.61
N ASP A 52 12.62 -9.57 23.47
CA ASP A 52 12.56 -8.12 23.29
C ASP A 52 13.39 -7.67 22.09
N GLU A 53 14.61 -8.19 21.94
CA GLU A 53 15.47 -7.94 20.78
C GLU A 53 14.79 -8.37 19.48
N MET A 54 14.20 -9.57 19.46
CA MET A 54 13.46 -10.08 18.29
C MET A 54 12.21 -9.26 17.99
N THR A 55 11.49 -8.81 19.02
CA THR A 55 10.31 -7.95 18.87
C THR A 55 10.70 -6.60 18.28
N LYS A 56 11.77 -5.98 18.79
CA LYS A 56 12.31 -4.73 18.26
C LYS A 56 12.75 -4.89 16.80
N ALA A 57 13.47 -5.95 16.47
CA ALA A 57 13.87 -6.25 15.09
C ALA A 57 12.65 -6.42 14.18
N ARG A 58 11.65 -7.21 14.61
CA ARG A 58 10.40 -7.44 13.85
C ARG A 58 9.62 -6.16 13.61
N VAL A 59 9.45 -5.33 14.64
CA VAL A 59 8.75 -4.04 14.54
C VAL A 59 9.54 -3.10 13.62
N GLY A 60 10.87 -3.02 13.79
CA GLY A 60 11.74 -2.23 12.93
C GLY A 60 11.59 -2.59 11.46
N SER A 61 11.73 -3.88 11.09
CA SER A 61 11.58 -4.32 9.70
C SER A 61 10.19 -4.01 9.12
N LYS A 62 9.12 -4.17 9.91
CA LYS A 62 7.75 -3.85 9.46
C LYS A 62 7.56 -2.34 9.26
N LEU A 63 8.08 -1.52 10.17
CA LEU A 63 8.00 -0.07 10.06
C LEU A 63 8.82 0.45 8.88
N THR A 64 9.96 -0.18 8.56
CA THR A 64 10.73 0.15 7.34
C THR A 64 9.90 -0.09 6.08
N VAL A 65 9.23 -1.24 5.96
CA VAL A 65 8.35 -1.53 4.81
C VAL A 65 7.22 -0.50 4.71
N ILE A 66 6.58 -0.14 5.83
CA ILE A 66 5.53 0.88 5.84
C ILE A 66 6.08 2.24 5.42
N ALA A 67 7.27 2.62 5.89
CA ALA A 67 7.91 3.88 5.51
C ALA A 67 8.21 3.93 4.00
N ASP A 68 8.70 2.83 3.43
CA ASP A 68 8.95 2.72 1.99
C ASP A 68 7.65 2.84 1.18
N GLN A 69 6.56 2.21 1.65
CA GLN A 69 5.24 2.35 1.04
C GLN A 69 4.71 3.79 1.10
N ILE A 70 4.86 4.47 2.25
CA ILE A 70 4.45 5.87 2.38
C ILE A 70 5.24 6.76 1.41
N ARG A 71 6.57 6.56 1.32
CA ARG A 71 7.40 7.32 0.38
C ARG A 71 6.96 7.10 -1.07
N TYR A 72 6.71 5.85 -1.44
CA TYR A 72 6.20 5.52 -2.77
C TYR A 72 4.86 6.22 -3.05
N LEU A 73 3.91 6.18 -2.12
CA LEU A 73 2.61 6.86 -2.27
C LEU A 73 2.77 8.39 -2.40
N GLN A 74 3.70 8.99 -1.66
CA GLN A 74 3.99 10.41 -1.77
C GLN A 74 4.55 10.78 -3.15
N GLU A 75 5.44 9.97 -3.70
CA GLU A 75 5.98 10.15 -5.05
C GLU A 75 4.89 10.02 -6.12
N GLN A 76 4.01 9.01 -6.00
CA GLN A 76 2.85 8.86 -6.90
C GLN A 76 1.91 10.07 -6.81
N ALA A 77 1.58 10.53 -5.61
CA ALA A 77 0.72 11.69 -5.41
C ALA A 77 1.32 12.97 -6.04
N LYS A 78 2.64 13.18 -5.88
CA LYS A 78 3.34 14.30 -6.51
C LYS A 78 3.25 14.22 -8.04
N LYS A 79 3.51 13.06 -8.63
CA LYS A 79 3.40 12.84 -10.07
C LYS A 79 1.99 13.18 -10.58
N HIS A 80 0.95 12.67 -9.93
CA HIS A 80 -0.43 12.95 -10.33
C HIS A 80 -0.81 14.43 -10.22
N LEU A 81 -0.30 15.16 -9.23
CA LEU A 81 -0.50 16.61 -9.12
C LEU A 81 0.21 17.38 -10.24
N GLU A 82 1.42 16.97 -10.61
CA GLU A 82 2.16 17.56 -11.73
C GLU A 82 1.45 17.30 -13.07
N ASP A 83 0.96 16.08 -13.28
CA ASP A 83 0.15 15.71 -14.44
C ASP A 83 -1.14 16.52 -14.52
N ALA A 84 -1.90 16.59 -13.43
CA ALA A 84 -3.14 17.37 -13.39
C ALA A 84 -2.89 18.87 -13.64
N LYS A 85 -1.79 19.42 -13.13
CA LYS A 85 -1.39 20.81 -13.39
C LYS A 85 -1.05 21.01 -14.86
N ARG A 86 -0.27 20.11 -15.46
CA ARG A 86 0.09 20.15 -16.88
C ARG A 86 -1.16 20.06 -17.75
N ASP A 87 -2.03 19.10 -17.48
CA ASP A 87 -3.30 18.93 -18.18
C ASP A 87 -4.17 20.18 -18.08
N ASN A 88 -4.27 20.78 -16.89
CA ASN A 88 -5.01 22.02 -16.69
C ASN A 88 -4.42 23.17 -17.53
N ILE A 89 -3.09 23.32 -17.56
CA ILE A 89 -2.42 24.34 -18.38
C ILE A 89 -2.71 24.15 -19.86
N ILE A 90 -2.60 22.92 -20.37
CA ILE A 90 -2.86 22.61 -21.80
C ILE A 90 -4.34 22.80 -22.13
N HIS A 91 -5.24 22.42 -21.22
CA HIS A 91 -6.67 22.64 -21.37
C HIS A 91 -7.04 24.13 -21.42
N HIS A 92 -6.32 25.00 -20.72
CA HIS A 92 -6.57 26.44 -20.73
C HIS A 92 -5.78 27.21 -21.80
N ALA A 93 -4.87 26.54 -22.52
CA ALA A 93 -4.12 27.18 -23.60
C ALA A 93 -5.07 27.74 -24.68
N ALA A 94 -4.71 28.90 -25.25
CA ALA A 94 -5.51 29.58 -26.24
C ALA A 94 -5.74 28.68 -27.46
N CYS A 95 -7.00 28.56 -27.89
CA CYS A 95 -7.39 27.56 -28.87
C CYS A 95 -8.65 28.03 -29.61
N ASN A 96 -8.60 28.12 -30.94
CA ASN A 96 -9.75 28.48 -31.79
C ASN A 96 -10.40 27.25 -32.45
N LEU A 97 -10.21 26.08 -31.85
CA LEU A 97 -10.71 24.81 -32.38
C LEU A 97 -11.37 23.98 -31.27
N VAL A 98 -12.21 23.02 -31.68
CA VAL A 98 -12.80 22.04 -30.76
C VAL A 98 -11.80 20.91 -30.56
N LYS A 99 -11.43 20.68 -29.29
CA LYS A 99 -10.54 19.59 -28.90
C LYS A 99 -11.29 18.26 -29.00
N ARG A 100 -10.74 17.31 -29.73
CA ARG A 100 -11.29 15.97 -29.97
C ARG A 100 -10.34 14.93 -29.38
N PRO A 101 -10.82 14.04 -28.50
CA PRO A 101 -10.01 12.91 -28.05
C PRO A 101 -9.48 12.07 -29.21
N GLY A 102 -8.31 11.46 -29.01
CA GLY A 102 -7.56 10.70 -29.99
C GLY A 102 -6.75 11.55 -30.98
N THR A 103 -6.82 12.89 -30.90
CA THR A 103 -6.16 13.80 -31.85
C THR A 103 -4.84 14.33 -31.28
N MET A 104 -3.85 14.48 -32.16
CA MET A 104 -2.58 15.17 -31.83
C MET A 104 -2.74 16.68 -31.93
N TYR A 105 -2.17 17.37 -30.95
CA TYR A 105 -2.17 18.81 -30.86
C TYR A 105 -0.75 19.32 -30.61
N TYR A 106 -0.43 20.44 -31.22
CA TYR A 106 0.89 21.07 -31.19
C TYR A 106 0.78 22.44 -30.55
N MET A 107 1.66 22.72 -29.59
CA MET A 107 1.72 23.97 -28.86
C MET A 107 2.80 24.86 -29.46
N TYR A 108 2.43 26.12 -29.71
CA TYR A 108 3.33 27.14 -30.23
C TYR A 108 3.29 28.39 -29.36
N GLU A 109 4.38 29.15 -29.38
CA GLU A 109 4.48 30.45 -28.74
C GLU A 109 4.71 31.54 -29.79
N ARG A 110 3.86 32.57 -29.76
CA ARG A 110 4.00 33.75 -30.63
C ARG A 110 5.09 34.68 -30.07
N GLU A 111 5.58 35.60 -30.88
CA GLU A 111 6.51 36.66 -30.43
C GLU A 111 5.97 37.49 -29.25
N SER A 112 4.64 37.62 -29.13
CA SER A 112 3.96 38.24 -27.99
C SER A 112 4.08 37.47 -26.66
N GLY A 113 4.62 36.26 -26.66
CA GLY A 113 4.65 35.33 -25.53
C GLY A 113 3.36 34.51 -25.35
N GLN A 114 2.33 34.75 -26.17
CA GLN A 114 1.08 33.98 -26.10
C GLN A 114 1.29 32.55 -26.60
N LYS A 115 1.01 31.58 -25.73
CA LYS A 115 0.95 30.16 -26.07
C LYS A 115 -0.42 29.78 -26.61
N TYR A 116 -0.44 29.06 -27.73
CA TYR A 116 -1.67 28.61 -28.36
C TYR A 116 -1.50 27.22 -28.98
N MET A 117 -2.62 26.54 -29.14
CA MET A 117 -2.66 25.16 -29.65
C MET A 117 -3.15 25.10 -31.10
N SER A 118 -2.54 24.21 -31.88
CA SER A 118 -2.80 23.94 -33.29
C SER A 118 -2.95 22.44 -33.54
N ILE A 119 -3.60 22.05 -34.63
CA ILE A 119 -3.60 20.66 -35.13
C ILE A 119 -2.42 20.43 -36.09
N LEU A 120 -1.89 21.50 -36.71
CA LEU A 120 -0.77 21.41 -37.64
C LEU A 120 0.54 21.16 -36.90
N SER A 121 1.30 20.17 -37.38
CA SER A 121 2.64 19.86 -36.88
C SER A 121 3.70 20.86 -37.39
N PRO A 122 4.90 20.92 -36.79
CA PRO A 122 5.99 21.74 -37.31
C PRO A 122 6.39 21.37 -38.75
N GLU A 123 6.28 20.10 -39.12
CA GLU A 123 6.57 19.62 -40.47
C GLU A 123 5.51 20.09 -41.48
N GLU A 124 4.23 20.01 -41.10
CA GLU A 124 3.11 20.48 -41.93
C GLU A 124 3.10 22.00 -42.08
N TRP A 125 3.54 22.72 -41.04
CA TRP A 125 3.67 24.16 -41.09
C TRP A 125 4.79 24.61 -42.06
N GLY A 126 5.84 23.80 -42.18
CA GLY A 126 6.98 24.06 -43.04
C GLY A 126 7.81 25.28 -42.61
N ALA A 127 8.68 25.75 -43.51
CA ALA A 127 9.62 26.85 -43.25
C ALA A 127 8.96 28.22 -42.98
N GLY A 128 7.64 28.33 -43.14
CA GLY A 128 6.87 29.55 -42.92
C GLY A 128 6.29 29.70 -41.51
N CYS A 129 6.68 28.86 -40.53
CA CYS A 129 6.22 29.02 -39.15
C CYS A 129 6.93 30.20 -38.47
N PRO A 130 6.21 31.29 -38.14
CA PRO A 130 6.83 32.40 -37.42
C PRO A 130 6.84 32.16 -35.90
N HIS A 131 6.35 31.01 -35.43
CA HIS A 131 6.12 30.74 -34.02
C HIS A 131 7.03 29.63 -33.50
N ILE A 132 7.45 29.76 -32.25
CA ILE A 132 8.35 28.82 -31.59
C ILE A 132 7.56 27.57 -31.22
N PHE A 133 8.04 26.40 -31.64
CA PHE A 133 7.45 25.13 -31.23
C PHE A 133 7.78 24.83 -29.76
N VAL A 134 6.75 24.56 -28.96
CA VAL A 134 6.87 24.31 -27.52
C VAL A 134 6.76 22.83 -27.19
N GLY A 135 5.89 22.09 -27.88
CA GLY A 135 5.68 20.67 -27.64
C GLY A 135 4.47 20.11 -28.36
N ALA A 136 4.34 18.79 -28.39
CA ALA A 136 3.22 18.07 -28.99
C ALA A 136 2.59 17.12 -27.98
N TYR A 137 1.27 17.04 -27.99
CA TYR A 137 0.47 16.29 -27.03
C TYR A 137 -0.71 15.61 -27.71
N LYS A 138 -0.96 14.36 -27.36
CA LYS A 138 -2.19 13.65 -27.69
C LYS A 138 -3.24 13.92 -26.64
N LEU A 139 -4.45 14.27 -27.05
CA LEU A 139 -5.59 14.28 -26.15
C LEU A 139 -6.16 12.86 -26.05
N GLU A 140 -6.09 12.24 -24.88
CA GLU A 140 -6.63 10.90 -24.67
C GLU A 140 -8.14 10.92 -24.42
N TYR A 141 -8.77 9.74 -24.44
CA TYR A 141 -10.22 9.58 -24.24
C TYR A 141 -10.70 9.93 -22.83
N ASP A 142 -9.82 9.85 -21.84
CA ASP A 142 -10.08 10.29 -20.47
C ASP A 142 -9.83 11.79 -20.25
N LEU A 143 -9.56 12.53 -21.33
CA LEU A 143 -9.21 13.97 -21.34
C LEU A 143 -7.86 14.31 -20.71
N SER A 144 -7.01 13.32 -20.43
CA SER A 144 -5.60 13.56 -20.10
C SER A 144 -4.79 13.91 -21.35
N TRP A 145 -3.66 14.57 -21.15
CA TRP A 145 -2.72 14.84 -22.24
C TRP A 145 -1.48 13.96 -22.11
N THR A 146 -1.12 13.28 -23.19
CA THR A 146 0.11 12.49 -23.30
C THR A 146 1.12 13.23 -24.19
N PRO A 147 2.33 13.55 -23.72
CA PRO A 147 3.40 14.09 -24.57
C PRO A 147 3.71 13.14 -25.72
N ILE A 148 4.04 13.67 -26.91
CA ILE A 148 4.30 12.85 -28.11
C ILE A 148 5.35 11.76 -27.88
N GLU A 149 6.34 12.03 -27.02
CA GLU A 149 7.40 11.10 -26.66
C GLU A 149 6.88 9.86 -25.92
N GLU A 150 5.79 10.01 -25.15
CA GLU A 150 5.20 8.95 -24.32
C GLU A 150 4.04 8.22 -25.00
N VAL A 151 3.54 8.73 -26.14
CA VAL A 151 2.35 8.17 -26.81
C VAL A 151 2.57 6.73 -27.22
N GLU A 152 3.74 6.41 -27.77
CA GLU A 152 4.06 5.07 -28.25
C GLU A 152 4.19 4.08 -27.08
N GLU A 153 4.91 4.46 -26.02
CA GLU A 153 5.07 3.64 -24.81
C GLU A 153 3.72 3.34 -24.16
N LYS A 154 2.88 4.34 -23.94
CA LYS A 154 1.52 4.12 -23.42
C LYS A 154 0.70 3.22 -24.32
N SER A 155 0.80 3.38 -25.64
CA SER A 155 0.05 2.55 -26.59
C SER A 155 0.48 1.08 -26.50
N GLN A 156 1.78 0.82 -26.33
CA GLN A 156 2.31 -0.53 -26.11
C GLN A 156 1.87 -1.10 -24.77
N GLU A 157 1.90 -0.31 -23.69
CA GLU A 157 1.39 -0.71 -22.38
C GLU A 157 -0.09 -1.11 -22.43
N PHE A 158 -0.93 -0.28 -23.06
CA PHE A 158 -2.35 -0.59 -23.24
C PHE A 158 -2.56 -1.87 -24.06
N ALA A 159 -1.79 -2.07 -25.14
CA ALA A 159 -1.88 -3.29 -25.94
C ALA A 159 -1.50 -4.54 -25.14
N LEU A 160 -0.52 -4.45 -24.23
CA LEU A 160 -0.16 -5.53 -23.33
C LEU A 160 -1.28 -5.84 -22.32
N ILE A 161 -1.91 -4.80 -21.75
CA ILE A 161 -3.04 -4.95 -20.83
C ILE A 161 -4.21 -5.62 -21.53
N ASP A 162 -4.58 -5.17 -22.73
CA ASP A 162 -5.66 -5.77 -23.52
C ASP A 162 -5.39 -7.25 -23.83
N LYS A 163 -4.14 -7.60 -24.13
CA LYS A 163 -3.74 -9.00 -24.34
C LYS A 163 -3.94 -9.86 -23.09
N ILE A 164 -3.61 -9.33 -21.91
CA ILE A 164 -3.79 -10.03 -20.63
C ILE A 164 -5.28 -10.20 -20.32
N LEU A 165 -6.09 -9.14 -20.50
CA LEU A 165 -7.54 -9.19 -20.27
C LEU A 165 -8.22 -10.20 -21.20
N ASN A 166 -7.87 -10.21 -22.49
CA ASN A 166 -8.41 -11.17 -23.45
C ASN A 166 -8.00 -12.61 -23.11
N ALA A 167 -6.77 -12.83 -22.63
CA ALA A 167 -6.33 -14.15 -22.17
C ALA A 167 -7.11 -14.63 -20.93
N GLN A 168 -7.41 -13.74 -19.97
CA GLN A 168 -8.25 -14.06 -18.81
C GLN A 168 -9.70 -14.35 -19.20
N ASN A 169 -10.28 -13.60 -20.14
CA ASN A 169 -11.63 -13.86 -20.65
C ASN A 169 -11.72 -15.24 -21.32
N ALA A 170 -10.70 -15.64 -22.09
CA ALA A 170 -10.61 -16.98 -22.68
C ALA A 170 -10.51 -18.11 -21.62
N ILE A 171 -10.00 -17.82 -20.42
CA ILE A 171 -9.93 -18.78 -19.31
C ILE A 171 -11.24 -18.80 -18.50
N THR A 172 -11.84 -17.64 -18.26
CA THR A 172 -13.05 -17.50 -17.43
C THR A 172 -14.34 -17.96 -18.10
N ASP A 173 -14.37 -18.06 -19.43
CA ASP A 173 -15.44 -18.76 -20.17
C ASP A 173 -15.53 -20.28 -19.86
N SER A 174 -14.60 -20.82 -19.06
CA SER A 174 -14.58 -22.23 -18.65
C SER A 174 -14.71 -22.51 -17.14
N SER A 175 -14.93 -21.51 -16.29
CA SER A 175 -15.24 -21.76 -14.87
C SER A 175 -15.89 -20.57 -14.18
N GLU A 176 -17.13 -20.74 -13.72
CA GLU A 176 -17.72 -19.84 -12.73
C GLU A 176 -16.84 -19.77 -11.46
N PRO A 177 -16.69 -18.60 -10.81
CA PRO A 177 -15.96 -18.48 -9.56
C PRO A 177 -16.77 -19.14 -8.43
N ASN A 178 -16.34 -20.33 -8.01
CA ASN A 178 -16.98 -21.07 -6.92
C ASN A 178 -16.71 -20.40 -5.56
N LEU A 179 -17.66 -19.56 -5.10
CA LEU A 179 -17.65 -18.89 -3.80
C LEU A 179 -18.26 -19.73 -2.66
N ASN A 180 -18.54 -21.02 -2.89
CA ASN A 180 -19.20 -21.87 -1.89
C ASN A 180 -18.33 -22.18 -0.65
N GLY A 181 -17.07 -21.76 -0.61
CA GLY A 181 -16.13 -22.00 0.50
C GLY A 181 -16.22 -21.02 1.67
N LEU A 182 -16.97 -19.91 1.57
CA LEU A 182 -16.99 -18.84 2.58
C LEU A 182 -18.12 -18.95 3.63
N THR A 183 -18.96 -19.97 3.58
CA THR A 183 -19.95 -20.22 4.65
C THR A 183 -19.51 -21.38 5.53
N LYS A 184 -18.73 -21.08 6.58
CA LYS A 184 -18.57 -22.02 7.70
C LYS A 184 -19.95 -22.24 8.34
N LYS A 185 -20.46 -23.46 8.21
CA LYS A 185 -21.62 -23.95 8.96
C LYS A 185 -21.41 -23.68 10.45
N SER A 186 -22.31 -22.90 11.04
CA SER A 186 -22.60 -22.96 12.47
C SER A 186 -23.02 -24.39 12.80
N SER A 187 -22.14 -25.16 13.41
CA SER A 187 -22.52 -26.43 14.04
C SER A 187 -23.05 -26.09 15.44
N SER A 188 -24.36 -25.87 15.51
CA SER A 188 -25.10 -26.11 16.74
C SER A 188 -25.34 -27.61 16.84
N ALA A 189 -24.86 -28.23 17.92
CA ALA A 189 -25.33 -29.54 18.35
C ALA A 189 -25.19 -29.65 19.86
N SER A 190 -26.35 -29.59 20.50
CA SER A 190 -26.65 -29.74 21.91
C SER A 190 -26.22 -31.13 22.44
N LEU A 191 -25.63 -31.18 23.64
CA LEU A 191 -25.44 -32.43 24.40
C LEU A 191 -26.13 -32.26 25.77
N LYS A 192 -26.89 -33.30 26.11
CA LYS A 192 -28.09 -33.32 26.95
C LYS A 192 -27.78 -33.29 28.46
N ASP A 193 -28.73 -32.72 29.20
CA ASP A 193 -28.92 -32.92 30.63
C ASP A 193 -28.99 -34.41 31.00
N VAL A 194 -28.30 -34.77 32.08
CA VAL A 194 -28.53 -36.01 32.83
C VAL A 194 -28.97 -35.62 34.22
N THR A 195 -30.28 -35.67 34.45
CA THR A 195 -30.89 -35.75 35.79
C THR A 195 -31.81 -36.97 35.85
N ASN A 196 -31.92 -37.49 37.08
CA ASN A 196 -32.71 -38.61 37.64
C ASN A 196 -32.09 -40.02 37.65
N GLU A 197 -31.76 -40.60 38.82
CA GLU A 197 -32.61 -41.17 39.91
C GLU A 197 -33.22 -42.52 39.50
N SER A 198 -33.25 -43.63 40.25
CA SER A 198 -33.05 -43.95 41.67
C SER A 198 -32.79 -45.46 41.83
N SER A 199 -32.19 -45.89 42.94
CA SER A 199 -32.61 -47.03 43.78
C SER A 199 -31.88 -46.98 45.12
#